data_AF-A0A5Q4DIT8-F1
#
_entry.id   AF-A0A5Q4DIT8-F1
#
_cell.length_a   1.000
_cell.length_b   1.000
_cell.length_c   1.000
_cell.angle_alpha   90.00
_cell.angle_beta   90.00
_cell.angle_gamma   90.00
#
_symmetry.space_group_name_H-M   'P 1'
#
loop_
_entity.id
_entity.type
_entity.pdbx_description
1 polymer ?
#
loop_
_entity_poly.entity_id
_entity_poly.type
_entity_poly.pdbx_seq_one_letter_code
_entity_poly.pdbx_strand_id
1 'polypeptide(L)'
;MRPPGCVGEAMRRALRKRLVGQERGLAHLGAAALALGAVFLTASCDQALEPRPVATAPVASTAPMPRPPRMAEPPARISDDRIAQYFATLEAQRLANGMLRQDRSPRDLPINARDVEEAFVRIALYDEYTMLDGQLVERKTPSVLRRWDMPVRMQLHFGEAAAAEARRNDTNFVTGYAARLASLTGHPVARVESGGNFHILVVDEAERQAIGPRLRQILPGVDSLTLDLVENLPLSVSCLVLAYSRQGGNVYTDALAIIRTELPDLSRRACFYEELAQGMGLSNDSPRARPSLFNDTAEFAVLTVLDEQLLRILYDPRLRPGMREAEARPIIREIASELMGGAS
;
A
#
# COMPACT_ATOMS: atom_id res chain seq x y z
N MET A 1 29.65 33.65 53.36
CA MET A 1 30.11 33.45 51.97
C MET A 1 30.28 31.96 51.70
N ARG A 2 29.29 31.39 51.00
CA ARG A 2 29.33 30.20 50.13
C ARG A 2 28.02 30.26 49.35
N PRO A 3 28.01 30.23 48.01
CA PRO A 3 26.77 30.27 47.25
C PRO A 3 26.22 28.86 46.99
N PRO A 4 24.95 28.77 46.56
CA PRO A 4 24.17 27.55 46.58
C PRO A 4 23.79 27.05 45.17
N GLY A 5 23.25 25.84 45.15
CA GLY A 5 22.38 25.34 44.10
C GLY A 5 22.01 23.91 44.42
N CYS A 6 20.71 23.64 44.62
CA CYS A 6 19.97 22.50 44.02
C CYS A 6 18.64 22.15 44.71
N VAL A 7 17.65 21.90 43.84
CA VAL A 7 16.72 20.76 43.81
C VAL A 7 15.41 20.84 44.62
N GLY A 8 14.35 20.40 43.95
CA GLY A 8 12.97 20.32 44.41
C GLY A 8 12.64 19.03 45.16
N GLU A 9 11.35 18.80 45.47
CA GLU A 9 10.72 17.49 45.52
C GLU A 9 9.25 17.55 45.97
N ALA A 10 8.46 16.71 45.30
CA ALA A 10 7.47 15.78 45.86
C ALA A 10 6.37 16.28 46.81
N MET A 11 5.15 16.24 46.27
CA MET A 11 4.13 15.24 46.64
C MET A 11 3.87 15.07 48.14
N ARG A 12 2.89 15.83 48.66
CA ARG A 12 2.25 15.60 49.96
C ARG A 12 0.74 15.82 49.89
N ARG A 13 0.01 14.83 50.45
CA ARG A 13 -1.35 14.88 51.06
C ARG A 13 -2.55 14.87 50.09
N ALA A 14 -3.66 14.15 50.30
CA ALA A 14 -4.11 13.35 51.44
C ALA A 14 -5.35 12.47 51.10
N LEU A 15 -5.38 11.25 51.69
CA LEU A 15 -6.44 10.54 52.46
C LEU A 15 -7.91 10.56 51.98
N ARG A 16 -8.54 9.41 51.65
CA ARG A 16 -9.11 8.31 52.49
C ARG A 16 -10.45 8.60 53.21
N LYS A 17 -11.42 7.70 52.96
CA LYS A 17 -12.51 7.13 53.81
C LYS A 17 -13.92 7.39 53.25
N ARG A 18 -14.94 6.54 53.38
CA ARG A 18 -15.18 5.11 53.73
C ARG A 18 -16.72 4.98 53.83
N LEU A 19 -17.23 3.73 53.74
CA LEU A 19 -18.53 3.20 54.24
C LEU A 19 -19.72 3.35 53.28
N VAL A 20 -20.69 2.42 53.13
CA VAL A 20 -20.95 0.98 53.39
C VAL A 20 -22.48 0.86 53.49
N GLY A 21 -23.06 -0.14 52.82
CA GLY A 21 -24.35 -0.76 53.15
C GLY A 21 -25.61 -0.04 52.60
N GLN A 22 -26.72 -0.71 52.30
CA GLN A 22 -27.08 -2.13 52.28
C GLN A 22 -28.50 -2.24 51.69
N GLU A 23 -28.66 -3.14 50.70
CA GLU A 23 -29.81 -4.01 50.33
C GLU A 23 -31.29 -3.57 50.25
N ARG A 24 -31.98 -4.38 49.41
CA ARG A 24 -33.43 -4.70 49.28
C ARG A 24 -34.20 -3.75 48.36
N GLY A 25 -34.84 -4.16 47.26
CA GLY A 25 -35.38 -5.47 46.87
C GLY A 25 -36.91 -5.35 46.80
N LEU A 26 -37.50 -5.34 45.59
CA LEU A 26 -38.69 -6.10 45.17
C LEU A 26 -39.28 -5.54 43.87
N ALA A 27 -39.60 -6.45 42.97
CA ALA A 27 -40.36 -6.25 41.74
C ALA A 27 -41.86 -6.12 42.02
N HIS A 28 -42.59 -5.39 41.17
CA HIS A 28 -43.98 -5.71 40.81
C HIS A 28 -44.31 -5.21 39.39
N LEU A 29 -44.88 -6.13 38.62
CA LEU A 29 -45.54 -5.95 37.32
C LEU A 29 -46.89 -5.25 37.49
N GLY A 30 -47.33 -4.48 36.48
CA GLY A 30 -48.70 -3.98 36.39
C GLY A 30 -48.95 -3.27 35.04
N ALA A 31 -49.92 -3.79 34.29
CA ALA A 31 -50.23 -3.45 32.90
C ALA A 31 -51.33 -2.37 32.75
N ALA A 32 -51.47 -1.92 31.50
CA ALA A 32 -52.71 -1.50 30.83
C ALA A 32 -53.19 -0.02 30.87
N ALA A 33 -53.09 0.60 29.69
CA ALA A 33 -54.20 1.15 28.87
C ALA A 33 -54.90 2.50 29.20
N LEU A 34 -54.80 3.39 28.19
CA LEU A 34 -55.83 4.24 27.56
C LEU A 34 -56.39 5.53 28.24
N ALA A 35 -56.09 6.65 27.55
CA ALA A 35 -57.03 7.68 27.04
C ALA A 35 -57.11 9.08 27.69
N LEU A 36 -56.79 10.07 26.83
CA LEU A 36 -57.28 11.46 26.66
C LEU A 36 -57.14 12.49 27.81
N GLY A 37 -56.40 13.56 27.49
CA GLY A 37 -56.50 14.87 28.15
C GLY A 37 -55.54 15.88 27.54
N ALA A 38 -56.02 16.68 26.60
CA ALA A 38 -55.26 17.73 25.92
C ALA A 38 -55.00 18.93 26.86
N VAL A 39 -53.73 19.29 27.04
CA VAL A 39 -53.32 20.63 27.50
C VAL A 39 -52.11 21.05 26.66
N PHE A 40 -52.32 22.10 25.85
CA PHE A 40 -51.26 22.81 25.13
C PHE A 40 -50.39 23.57 26.13
N LEU A 41 -49.14 23.14 26.27
CA LEU A 41 -48.06 23.91 26.89
C LEU A 41 -46.97 24.11 25.84
N THR A 42 -46.85 25.35 25.37
CA THR A 42 -45.76 25.82 24.52
C THR A 42 -44.47 25.81 25.33
N ALA A 43 -43.61 24.82 25.08
CA ALA A 43 -42.23 24.81 25.55
C ALA A 43 -41.32 24.73 24.32
N SER A 44 -40.57 25.81 24.08
CA SER A 44 -39.47 25.81 23.13
C SER A 44 -38.38 24.87 23.65
N CYS A 45 -38.27 23.68 23.05
CA CYS A 45 -37.04 22.92 23.14
C CYS A 45 -36.09 23.47 22.09
N ASP A 46 -35.17 24.29 22.57
CA ASP A 46 -33.87 24.53 21.97
C ASP A 46 -33.23 23.14 21.75
N GLN A 47 -33.31 22.63 20.52
CA GLN A 47 -32.57 21.44 20.14
C GLN A 47 -31.11 21.88 20.06
N ALA A 48 -30.39 21.69 21.16
CA ALA A 48 -28.95 21.59 21.10
C ALA A 48 -28.65 20.46 20.10
N LEU A 49 -28.27 20.85 18.87
CA LEU A 49 -27.62 19.96 17.92
C LEU A 49 -26.41 19.38 18.65
N GLU A 50 -26.49 18.12 19.05
CA GLU A 50 -25.29 17.38 19.38
C GLU A 50 -24.40 17.40 18.12
N PRO A 51 -23.15 17.90 18.21
CA PRO A 51 -22.26 17.83 17.08
C PRO A 51 -22.02 16.35 16.77
N ARG A 52 -22.38 15.94 15.54
CA ARG A 52 -21.94 14.64 14.97
C ARG A 52 -20.44 14.49 15.26
N PRO A 53 -19.96 13.32 15.71
CA PRO A 53 -18.53 13.09 15.78
C PRO A 53 -17.98 13.27 14.37
N VAL A 54 -17.15 14.31 14.19
CA VAL A 54 -16.38 14.54 12.98
C VAL A 54 -15.51 13.30 12.82
N ALA A 55 -15.75 12.52 11.77
CA ALA A 55 -14.84 11.45 11.39
C ALA A 55 -13.47 12.09 11.14
N THR A 56 -12.51 11.79 12.00
CA THR A 56 -11.12 12.21 11.82
C THR A 56 -10.63 11.65 10.49
N ALA A 57 -10.21 12.54 9.60
CA ALA A 57 -9.52 12.17 8.36
C ALA A 57 -8.30 11.30 8.70
N PRO A 58 -7.94 10.32 7.85
CA PRO A 58 -6.70 9.59 8.04
C PRO A 58 -5.54 10.59 8.07
N VAL A 59 -4.65 10.43 9.03
CA VAL A 59 -3.40 11.21 9.10
C VAL A 59 -2.52 10.70 7.97
N ALA A 60 -2.57 11.38 6.83
CA ALA A 60 -1.58 11.29 5.79
C ALA A 60 -0.24 11.80 6.35
N SER A 61 0.84 11.09 6.04
CA SER A 61 2.19 11.48 6.41
C SER A 61 2.55 12.77 5.65
N THR A 62 2.65 13.88 6.38
CA THR A 62 2.73 15.23 5.82
C THR A 62 4.14 15.59 5.37
N ALA A 63 4.26 16.10 4.14
CA ALA A 63 5.52 16.01 3.44
C ALA A 63 5.88 16.83 2.16
N PRO A 64 6.88 17.76 2.14
CA PRO A 64 7.23 18.61 0.99
C PRO A 64 8.02 17.96 -0.16
N MET A 65 7.53 18.23 -1.37
CA MET A 65 8.09 17.85 -2.66
C MET A 65 9.46 18.51 -2.95
N PRO A 66 10.28 17.95 -3.85
CA PRO A 66 11.52 18.59 -4.31
C PRO A 66 11.23 19.99 -4.85
N ARG A 67 12.15 20.94 -4.60
CA ARG A 67 12.04 22.32 -5.11
C ARG A 67 11.78 22.25 -6.62
N PRO A 68 10.68 22.82 -7.13
CA PRO A 68 10.41 22.76 -8.55
C PRO A 68 11.60 23.40 -9.27
N PRO A 69 12.15 22.78 -10.33
CA PRO A 69 12.95 23.56 -11.27
C PRO A 69 12.09 24.76 -11.65
N ARG A 70 12.69 25.97 -11.68
CA ARG A 70 12.01 27.21 -12.09
C ARG A 70 11.03 26.84 -13.20
N MET A 71 9.73 26.97 -12.95
CA MET A 71 8.72 26.59 -13.92
C MET A 71 9.02 27.40 -15.17
N ALA A 72 9.70 26.77 -16.12
CA ALA A 72 9.59 27.14 -17.51
C ALA A 72 8.10 27.07 -17.82
N GLU A 73 7.63 27.89 -18.76
CA GLU A 73 6.30 27.71 -19.35
C GLU A 73 6.00 26.21 -19.47
N PRO A 74 4.78 25.76 -19.12
CA PRO A 74 4.43 24.35 -19.17
C PRO A 74 4.91 23.83 -20.51
N PRO A 75 5.82 22.83 -20.53
CA PRO A 75 6.31 22.31 -21.79
C PRO A 75 5.08 21.97 -22.63
N ALA A 76 5.11 22.33 -23.91
CA ALA A 76 4.06 21.93 -24.84
C ALA A 76 3.72 20.46 -24.56
N ARG A 77 2.43 20.16 -24.33
CA ARG A 77 1.96 18.81 -23.98
C ARG A 77 2.72 17.81 -24.84
N ILE A 78 3.48 16.91 -24.19
CA ILE A 78 4.19 15.87 -24.91
C ILE A 78 3.10 14.98 -25.50
N SER A 79 3.11 14.79 -26.82
CA SER A 79 2.13 13.91 -27.45
C SER A 79 2.34 12.46 -27.05
N ASP A 80 1.27 11.68 -27.00
CA ASP A 80 1.32 10.26 -26.63
C ASP A 80 2.30 9.49 -27.52
N ASP A 81 2.37 9.80 -28.83
CA ASP A 81 3.34 9.23 -29.77
C ASP A 81 4.80 9.43 -29.31
N ARG A 82 5.13 10.61 -28.76
CA ARG A 82 6.48 10.90 -28.27
C ARG A 82 6.77 10.17 -26.96
N ILE A 83 5.77 9.99 -26.10
CA ILE A 83 5.87 9.22 -24.86
C ILE A 83 6.05 7.74 -25.18
N ALA A 84 5.24 7.21 -26.11
CA ALA A 84 5.36 5.84 -26.59
C ALA A 84 6.73 5.59 -27.24
N GLN A 85 7.22 6.52 -28.06
CA GLN A 85 8.55 6.42 -28.66
C GLN A 85 9.67 6.46 -27.60
N TYR A 86 9.50 7.27 -26.55
CA TYR A 86 10.44 7.31 -25.41
C TYR A 86 10.52 5.95 -24.71
N PHE A 87 9.38 5.34 -24.33
CA PHE A 87 9.37 4.04 -23.67
C PHE A 87 9.81 2.90 -24.59
N ALA A 88 9.48 2.94 -25.89
CA ALA A 88 9.98 1.98 -26.86
C ALA A 88 11.51 2.03 -26.99
N THR A 89 12.09 3.24 -26.98
CA THR A 89 13.55 3.41 -27.00
C THR A 89 14.18 2.89 -25.70
N LEU A 90 13.56 3.15 -24.55
CA LEU A 90 14.04 2.66 -23.26
C LEU A 90 14.02 1.13 -23.17
N GLU A 91 12.93 0.48 -23.62
CA GLU A 91 12.84 -0.98 -23.69
C GLU A 91 13.91 -1.56 -24.62
N ALA A 92 14.07 -0.99 -25.82
CA ALA A 92 15.09 -1.44 -26.77
C ALA A 92 16.51 -1.34 -26.19
N GLN A 93 16.82 -0.25 -25.48
CA GLN A 93 18.10 -0.09 -24.78
C GLN A 93 18.26 -1.13 -23.66
N ARG A 94 17.22 -1.40 -22.89
CA ARG A 94 17.26 -2.42 -21.84
C ARG A 94 17.55 -3.81 -22.40
N LEU A 95 16.83 -4.20 -23.45
CA LEU A 95 17.03 -5.47 -24.15
C LEU A 95 18.45 -5.58 -24.73
N ALA A 96 18.97 -4.52 -25.35
CA ALA A 96 20.33 -4.50 -25.90
C ALA A 96 21.42 -4.70 -24.84
N ASN A 97 21.14 -4.32 -23.59
CA ASN A 97 22.03 -4.49 -22.44
C ASN A 97 21.78 -5.79 -21.66
N GLY A 98 20.96 -6.71 -22.19
CA GLY A 98 20.66 -8.00 -21.54
C GLY A 98 19.73 -7.91 -20.33
N MET A 99 19.04 -6.78 -20.15
CA MET A 99 17.98 -6.60 -19.14
C MET A 99 16.62 -7.10 -19.66
N LEU A 100 15.56 -6.95 -18.86
CA LEU A 100 14.21 -7.46 -19.14
C LEU A 100 14.16 -8.97 -19.44
N ARG A 101 15.02 -9.72 -18.76
CA ARG A 101 15.07 -11.17 -18.76
C ARG A 101 13.71 -11.77 -18.42
N GLN A 102 13.31 -12.79 -19.16
CA GLN A 102 12.04 -13.50 -18.97
C GLN A 102 12.21 -14.91 -18.38
N ASP A 103 13.44 -15.31 -18.07
CA ASP A 103 13.71 -16.56 -17.38
C ASP A 103 13.45 -16.42 -15.88
N ARG A 104 12.42 -17.14 -15.40
CA ARG A 104 11.98 -17.10 -14.00
C ARG A 104 12.94 -17.79 -13.03
N SER A 105 13.76 -18.72 -13.53
CA SER A 105 14.75 -19.49 -12.75
C SER A 105 16.07 -19.53 -13.50
N PRO A 106 16.77 -18.40 -13.59
CA PRO A 106 18.07 -18.28 -14.26
C PRO A 106 19.07 -19.32 -13.75
N ARG A 107 19.64 -20.13 -14.65
CA ARG A 107 20.63 -21.16 -14.28
C ARG A 107 21.95 -20.58 -13.80
N ASP A 108 22.28 -19.37 -14.25
CA ASP A 108 23.45 -18.58 -13.86
C ASP A 108 23.30 -17.93 -12.48
N LEU A 109 22.08 -17.90 -11.92
CA LEU A 109 21.78 -17.27 -10.64
C LEU A 109 20.97 -18.22 -9.74
N PRO A 110 21.58 -19.33 -9.30
CA PRO A 110 20.93 -20.21 -8.34
C PRO A 110 20.69 -19.47 -7.02
N ILE A 111 19.56 -19.74 -6.39
CA ILE A 111 19.20 -19.17 -5.10
C ILE A 111 19.21 -20.25 -4.01
N ASN A 112 19.54 -19.88 -2.79
CA ASN A 112 19.43 -20.73 -1.59
C ASN A 112 18.62 -20.03 -0.48
N ALA A 113 18.41 -20.72 0.65
CA ALA A 113 17.62 -20.20 1.77
C ALA A 113 18.11 -18.84 2.31
N ARG A 114 19.44 -18.62 2.32
CA ARG A 114 20.03 -17.37 2.79
C ARG A 114 19.72 -16.21 1.83
N ASP A 115 19.76 -16.47 0.53
CA ASP A 115 19.43 -15.45 -0.48
C ASP A 115 17.96 -15.02 -0.34
N VAL A 116 17.07 -16.00 -0.13
CA VAL A 116 15.64 -15.76 0.13
C VAL A 116 15.43 -14.97 1.43
N GLU A 117 16.09 -15.34 2.53
CA GLU A 117 16.03 -14.61 3.81
C GLU A 117 16.47 -13.14 3.65
N GLU A 118 17.65 -12.91 3.07
CA GLU A 118 18.21 -11.57 2.91
C GLU A 118 17.38 -10.70 1.96
N ALA A 119 16.91 -11.27 0.84
CA ALA A 119 16.03 -10.58 -0.10
C ALA A 119 14.72 -10.19 0.58
N PHE A 120 14.07 -11.11 1.31
CA PHE A 120 12.82 -10.83 2.02
C PHE A 120 13.00 -9.68 3.00
N VAL A 121 14.03 -9.73 3.83
CA VAL A 121 14.31 -8.68 4.81
C VAL A 121 14.43 -7.32 4.13
N ARG A 122 15.16 -7.24 3.01
CA ARG A 122 15.35 -5.98 2.29
C ARG A 122 14.09 -5.48 1.61
N ILE A 123 13.29 -6.36 1.02
CA ILE A 123 12.14 -5.99 0.19
C ILE A 123 10.89 -5.73 1.04
N ALA A 124 10.69 -6.49 2.13
CA ALA A 124 9.45 -6.41 2.92
C ALA A 124 9.61 -5.64 4.25
N LEU A 125 10.83 -5.46 4.76
CA LEU A 125 11.07 -4.88 6.10
C LEU A 125 11.94 -3.61 6.07
N TYR A 126 12.15 -3.02 4.89
CA TYR A 126 12.76 -1.71 4.73
C TYR A 126 11.90 -0.86 3.81
N ASP A 127 11.84 0.44 4.08
CA ASP A 127 11.26 1.41 3.17
C ASP A 127 12.42 2.07 2.36
N GLU A 128 12.21 2.28 1.06
CA GLU A 128 13.18 2.95 0.18
C GLU A 128 13.30 4.45 0.53
N TYR A 129 12.16 5.03 0.87
CA TYR A 129 12.01 6.43 1.19
C TYR A 129 11.55 6.63 2.63
N THR A 130 11.98 7.72 3.24
CA THR A 130 11.53 8.14 4.57
C THR A 130 11.10 9.59 4.54
N MET A 131 10.18 9.97 5.42
CA MET A 131 9.75 11.36 5.56
C MET A 131 10.67 12.10 6.52
N LEU A 132 11.42 13.09 6.03
CA LEU A 132 12.34 13.93 6.80
C LEU A 132 12.00 15.41 6.59
N ASP A 133 11.55 16.10 7.64
CA ASP A 133 10.96 17.45 7.54
C ASP A 133 9.80 17.49 6.54
N GLY A 134 9.13 16.35 6.51
CA GLY A 134 8.18 15.97 5.52
C GLY A 134 8.77 15.73 4.12
N GLN A 135 10.01 15.96 3.76
CA GLN A 135 10.41 15.61 2.39
C GLN A 135 10.50 14.10 2.27
N LEU A 136 9.98 13.53 1.16
CA LEU A 136 10.22 12.13 0.85
C LEU A 136 11.69 12.02 0.42
N VAL A 137 12.54 11.46 1.27
CA VAL A 137 13.97 11.32 1.04
C VAL A 137 14.29 9.86 0.86
N GLU A 138 14.97 9.51 -0.23
CA GLU A 138 15.49 8.16 -0.45
C GLU A 138 16.49 7.82 0.67
N ARG A 139 16.05 6.94 1.57
CA ARG A 139 16.84 6.45 2.69
C ARG A 139 16.27 5.11 3.11
N LYS A 140 17.08 4.07 2.89
CA LYS A 140 16.82 2.72 3.40
C LYS A 140 16.64 2.77 4.91
N THR A 141 15.39 2.68 5.35
CA THR A 141 15.02 2.75 6.76
C THR A 141 14.33 1.45 7.18
N PRO A 142 14.68 0.88 8.35
CA PRO A 142 13.97 -0.27 8.86
C PRO A 142 12.47 0.04 9.01
N SER A 143 11.67 -0.91 8.56
CA SER A 143 10.21 -0.84 8.54
C SER A 143 9.62 -2.00 9.33
N VAL A 144 8.31 -2.19 9.19
CA VAL A 144 7.57 -3.29 9.78
C VAL A 144 6.87 -4.08 8.69
N LEU A 145 6.61 -5.36 8.94
CA LEU A 145 5.88 -6.21 8.01
C LEU A 145 4.47 -5.63 7.77
N ARG A 146 4.13 -5.38 6.51
CA ARG A 146 2.79 -4.95 6.09
C ARG A 146 2.25 -5.90 5.03
N ARG A 147 0.99 -6.28 5.16
CA ARG A 147 0.29 -7.14 4.20
C ARG A 147 -1.22 -7.02 4.38
N TRP A 148 -1.96 -7.63 3.48
CA TRP A 148 -3.42 -7.76 3.58
C TRP A 148 -3.81 -8.87 4.56
N ASP A 149 -4.91 -8.68 5.28
CA ASP A 149 -5.60 -9.76 6.02
C ASP A 149 -6.97 -10.09 5.41
N MET A 150 -7.61 -9.11 4.78
CA MET A 150 -8.82 -9.23 4.00
C MET A 150 -8.52 -9.64 2.55
N PRO A 151 -9.49 -10.25 1.83
CA PRO A 151 -9.33 -10.59 0.42
C PRO A 151 -8.92 -9.40 -0.45
N VAL A 152 -7.96 -9.63 -1.32
CA VAL A 152 -7.50 -8.67 -2.33
C VAL A 152 -8.37 -8.81 -3.58
N ARG A 153 -9.14 -7.77 -3.87
CA ARG A 153 -10.05 -7.66 -5.02
C ARG A 153 -9.47 -6.64 -5.99
N MET A 154 -8.78 -7.14 -7.01
CA MET A 154 -8.13 -6.35 -8.05
C MET A 154 -9.16 -5.87 -9.07
N GLN A 155 -9.32 -4.57 -9.21
CA GLN A 155 -10.25 -3.95 -10.17
C GLN A 155 -9.49 -3.10 -11.17
N LEU A 156 -9.65 -3.42 -12.45
CA LEU A 156 -9.08 -2.65 -13.56
C LEU A 156 -9.95 -1.44 -13.88
N HIS A 157 -9.28 -0.34 -14.19
CA HIS A 157 -9.87 0.90 -14.66
C HIS A 157 -9.08 1.36 -15.88
N PHE A 158 -9.68 1.20 -17.06
CA PHE A 158 -9.06 1.64 -18.30
C PHE A 158 -9.46 3.07 -18.61
N GLY A 159 -8.48 3.86 -19.04
CA GLY A 159 -8.73 5.09 -19.75
C GLY A 159 -9.44 4.85 -21.09
N GLU A 160 -10.03 5.91 -21.64
CA GLU A 160 -10.72 5.87 -22.91
C GLU A 160 -9.74 5.57 -24.07
N ALA A 161 -8.52 6.08 -23.99
CA ALA A 161 -7.49 5.87 -25.02
C ALA A 161 -7.02 4.41 -25.14
N ALA A 162 -7.20 3.58 -24.11
CA ALA A 162 -6.80 2.18 -24.15
C ALA A 162 -7.60 1.39 -25.21
N ALA A 163 -6.93 0.87 -26.23
CA ALA A 163 -7.55 0.09 -27.30
C ALA A 163 -8.25 -1.19 -26.76
N ALA A 164 -9.37 -1.59 -27.37
CA ALA A 164 -10.16 -2.73 -26.91
C ALA A 164 -9.36 -4.05 -26.81
N GLU A 165 -8.38 -4.25 -27.71
CA GLU A 165 -7.48 -5.40 -27.65
C GLU A 165 -6.53 -5.34 -26.45
N ALA A 166 -5.90 -4.18 -26.19
CA ALA A 166 -5.07 -3.97 -25.02
C ALA A 166 -5.86 -4.22 -23.73
N ARG A 167 -7.09 -3.69 -23.63
CA ARG A 167 -7.98 -3.93 -22.48
C ARG A 167 -8.23 -5.42 -22.24
N ARG A 168 -8.50 -6.19 -23.30
CA ARG A 168 -8.70 -7.66 -23.18
C ARG A 168 -7.43 -8.37 -22.74
N ASN A 169 -6.28 -8.03 -23.33
CA ASN A 169 -5.00 -8.65 -23.00
C ASN A 169 -4.62 -8.37 -21.53
N ASP A 170 -4.77 -7.14 -21.07
CA ASP A 170 -4.49 -6.75 -19.68
C ASP A 170 -5.45 -7.40 -18.69
N THR A 171 -6.74 -7.46 -19.05
CA THR A 171 -7.75 -8.16 -18.24
C THR A 171 -7.40 -9.64 -18.08
N ASN A 172 -7.02 -10.32 -19.16
CA ASN A 172 -6.63 -11.73 -19.11
C ASN A 172 -5.34 -11.94 -18.31
N PHE A 173 -4.33 -11.06 -18.51
CA PHE A 173 -3.08 -11.10 -17.77
C PHE A 173 -3.32 -10.95 -16.26
N VAL A 174 -4.03 -9.90 -15.85
CA VAL A 174 -4.32 -9.60 -14.44
C VAL A 174 -5.17 -10.71 -13.81
N THR A 175 -6.12 -11.29 -14.54
CA THR A 175 -6.92 -12.43 -14.06
C THR A 175 -6.03 -13.64 -13.77
N GLY A 176 -5.18 -14.03 -14.72
CA GLY A 176 -4.27 -15.16 -14.55
C GLY A 176 -3.23 -14.91 -13.47
N TYR A 177 -2.71 -13.68 -13.38
CA TYR A 177 -1.72 -13.32 -12.38
C TYR A 177 -2.30 -13.26 -10.96
N ALA A 178 -3.50 -12.69 -10.78
CA ALA A 178 -4.23 -12.72 -9.51
C ALA A 178 -4.43 -14.17 -9.01
N ALA A 179 -4.81 -15.09 -9.90
CA ALA A 179 -4.94 -16.51 -9.56
C ALA A 179 -3.60 -17.14 -9.14
N ARG A 180 -2.50 -16.79 -9.81
CA ARG A 180 -1.15 -17.23 -9.43
C ARG A 180 -0.73 -16.66 -8.07
N LEU A 181 -0.98 -15.37 -7.82
CA LEU A 181 -0.73 -14.75 -6.51
C LEU A 181 -1.52 -15.45 -5.40
N ALA A 182 -2.80 -15.74 -5.62
CA ALA A 182 -3.62 -16.50 -4.67
C ALA A 182 -3.03 -17.89 -4.40
N SER A 183 -2.63 -18.62 -5.45
CA SER A 183 -2.03 -19.95 -5.30
C SER A 183 -0.68 -19.94 -4.59
N LEU A 184 0.16 -18.91 -4.83
CA LEU A 184 1.47 -18.81 -4.21
C LEU A 184 1.38 -18.44 -2.72
N THR A 185 0.47 -17.54 -2.39
CA THR A 185 0.38 -16.96 -1.04
C THR A 185 -0.59 -17.72 -0.13
N GLY A 186 -1.51 -18.51 -0.70
CA GLY A 186 -2.66 -19.05 0.04
C GLY A 186 -3.66 -17.98 0.49
N HIS A 187 -3.43 -16.71 0.11
CA HIS A 187 -4.29 -15.59 0.45
C HIS A 187 -5.35 -15.38 -0.64
N PRO A 188 -6.60 -15.02 -0.31
CA PRO A 188 -7.63 -14.78 -1.32
C PRO A 188 -7.30 -13.56 -2.19
N VAL A 189 -6.90 -13.79 -3.44
CA VAL A 189 -6.63 -12.76 -4.45
C VAL A 189 -7.43 -13.07 -5.70
N ALA A 190 -8.21 -12.10 -6.18
CA ALA A 190 -8.98 -12.26 -7.41
C ALA A 190 -9.18 -10.94 -8.14
N ARG A 191 -9.31 -11.00 -9.46
CA ARG A 191 -9.83 -9.88 -10.25
C ARG A 191 -11.34 -9.81 -10.10
N VAL A 192 -11.88 -8.59 -9.95
CA VAL A 192 -13.31 -8.32 -9.89
C VAL A 192 -13.70 -7.26 -10.92
N GLU A 193 -14.97 -7.28 -11.36
CA GLU A 193 -15.51 -6.22 -12.22
C GLU A 193 -15.83 -4.94 -11.44
N SER A 194 -16.24 -5.07 -10.17
CA SER A 194 -16.61 -3.96 -9.30
C SER A 194 -16.38 -4.29 -7.83
N GLY A 195 -16.31 -3.26 -6.98
CA GLY A 195 -16.11 -3.43 -5.53
C GLY A 195 -14.68 -3.81 -5.16
N GLY A 196 -13.71 -3.47 -6.01
CA GLY A 196 -12.29 -3.67 -5.72
C GLY A 196 -11.82 -2.88 -4.51
N ASN A 197 -10.77 -3.37 -3.88
CA ASN A 197 -9.95 -2.63 -2.91
C ASN A 197 -8.49 -2.48 -3.39
N PHE A 198 -8.11 -3.17 -4.47
CA PHE A 198 -6.88 -2.92 -5.19
C PHE A 198 -7.26 -2.38 -6.58
N HIS A 199 -7.11 -1.08 -6.76
CA HIS A 199 -7.44 -0.38 -8.00
C HIS A 199 -6.23 -0.34 -8.93
N ILE A 200 -6.41 -0.74 -10.18
CA ILE A 200 -5.35 -0.76 -11.20
C ILE A 200 -5.80 0.17 -12.33
N LEU A 201 -5.21 1.36 -12.37
CA LEU A 201 -5.43 2.34 -13.42
C LEU A 201 -4.51 2.04 -14.60
N VAL A 202 -5.09 1.88 -15.78
CA VAL A 202 -4.37 1.72 -17.04
C VAL A 202 -4.76 2.90 -17.92
N VAL A 203 -3.93 3.94 -17.92
CA VAL A 203 -4.26 5.28 -18.44
C VAL A 203 -3.07 5.86 -19.21
N ASP A 204 -3.35 6.74 -20.17
CA ASP A 204 -2.32 7.56 -20.80
C ASP A 204 -1.90 8.76 -19.94
N GLU A 205 -0.90 9.52 -20.38
CA GLU A 205 -0.39 10.69 -19.69
C GLU A 205 -1.45 11.79 -19.49
N ALA A 206 -2.30 12.04 -20.48
CA ALA A 206 -3.31 13.09 -20.40
C ALA A 206 -4.44 12.72 -19.42
N GLU A 207 -4.89 11.46 -19.47
CA GLU A 207 -5.87 10.87 -18.57
C GLU A 207 -5.34 10.81 -17.14
N ARG A 208 -4.07 10.44 -16.97
CA ARG A 208 -3.37 10.47 -15.68
C ARG A 208 -3.32 11.88 -15.10
N GLN A 209 -2.99 12.90 -15.89
CA GLN A 209 -3.01 14.30 -15.43
C GLN A 209 -4.42 14.78 -15.03
N ALA A 210 -5.47 14.19 -15.58
CA ALA A 210 -6.86 14.53 -15.29
C ALA A 210 -7.54 13.60 -14.27
N ILE A 211 -6.80 12.70 -13.61
CA ILE A 211 -7.37 11.56 -12.89
C ILE A 211 -7.98 11.91 -11.52
N GLY A 212 -7.72 13.10 -10.98
CA GLY A 212 -8.13 13.49 -9.62
C GLY A 212 -9.59 13.21 -9.25
N PRO A 213 -10.59 13.58 -10.09
CA PRO A 213 -12.00 13.25 -9.82
C PRO A 213 -12.25 11.75 -9.72
N ARG A 214 -11.59 10.94 -10.56
CA ARG A 214 -11.72 9.48 -10.55
C ARG A 214 -11.05 8.87 -9.34
N LEU A 215 -9.86 9.34 -8.96
CA LEU A 215 -9.17 8.89 -7.75
C LEU A 215 -10.02 9.12 -6.49
N ARG A 216 -10.63 10.30 -6.35
CA ARG A 216 -11.50 10.59 -5.20
C ARG A 216 -12.73 9.67 -5.11
N GLN A 217 -13.18 9.11 -6.25
CA GLN A 217 -14.29 8.15 -6.27
C GLN A 217 -13.85 6.75 -5.85
N ILE A 218 -12.74 6.26 -6.40
CA ILE A 218 -12.28 4.88 -6.16
C ILE A 218 -11.52 4.73 -4.85
N LEU A 219 -10.86 5.81 -4.38
CA LEU A 219 -10.13 5.86 -3.13
C LEU A 219 -10.66 7.02 -2.24
N PRO A 220 -11.83 6.85 -1.60
CA PRO A 220 -12.40 7.88 -0.74
C PRO A 220 -11.46 8.22 0.42
N GLY A 221 -11.13 9.51 0.56
CA GLY A 221 -10.21 10.00 1.59
C GLY A 221 -8.74 10.06 1.16
N VAL A 222 -8.45 9.89 -0.14
CA VAL A 222 -7.12 10.17 -0.71
C VAL A 222 -6.65 11.59 -0.37
N ASP A 223 -5.41 11.71 0.09
CA ASP A 223 -4.79 12.99 0.46
C ASP A 223 -4.29 13.77 -0.77
N SER A 224 -4.03 15.07 -0.58
CA SER A 224 -3.55 15.94 -1.65
C SER A 224 -2.16 15.55 -2.16
N LEU A 225 -1.29 15.01 -1.30
CA LEU A 225 0.06 14.60 -1.71
C LEU A 225 0.02 13.43 -2.69
N THR A 226 -0.83 12.45 -2.43
CA THR A 226 -1.10 11.32 -3.33
C THR A 226 -1.70 11.81 -4.64
N LEU A 227 -2.69 12.71 -4.58
CA LEU A 227 -3.28 13.29 -5.78
C LEU A 227 -2.21 14.01 -6.62
N ASP A 228 -1.39 14.85 -6.00
CA ASP A 228 -0.32 15.60 -6.66
C ASP A 228 0.74 14.66 -7.24
N LEU A 229 1.14 13.61 -6.52
CA LEU A 229 2.06 12.58 -6.99
C LEU A 229 1.52 11.88 -8.23
N VAL A 230 0.25 11.48 -8.20
CA VAL A 230 -0.38 10.76 -9.30
C VAL A 230 -0.67 11.67 -10.49
N GLU A 231 -1.04 12.94 -10.30
CA GLU A 231 -1.30 13.91 -11.37
C GLU A 231 -0.01 14.49 -11.97
N ASN A 232 1.12 14.47 -11.24
CA ASN A 232 2.42 14.97 -11.69
C ASN A 232 3.52 13.89 -11.77
N LEU A 233 3.13 12.63 -11.97
CA LEU A 233 4.04 11.49 -12.08
C LEU A 233 5.09 11.73 -13.18
N PRO A 234 6.40 11.75 -12.87
CA PRO A 234 7.44 11.99 -13.86
C PRO A 234 7.43 10.97 -15.00
N LEU A 235 7.85 11.38 -16.20
CA LEU A 235 7.96 10.49 -17.37
C LEU A 235 8.95 9.34 -17.15
N SER A 236 9.95 9.53 -16.29
CA SER A 236 10.91 8.47 -15.92
C SER A 236 10.28 7.33 -15.11
N VAL A 237 9.12 7.56 -14.49
CA VAL A 237 8.39 6.55 -13.72
C VAL A 237 7.40 5.85 -14.65
N SER A 238 7.69 4.59 -14.95
CA SER A 238 6.91 3.77 -15.90
C SER A 238 5.57 3.33 -15.30
N CYS A 239 5.59 2.96 -14.02
CA CYS A 239 4.46 2.51 -13.23
C CYS A 239 4.69 2.88 -11.76
N LEU A 240 3.61 2.85 -10.97
CA LEU A 240 3.64 3.13 -9.53
C LEU A 240 2.54 2.35 -8.82
N VAL A 241 2.84 1.77 -7.65
CA VAL A 241 1.86 1.27 -6.69
C VAL A 241 1.95 1.97 -5.35
N LEU A 242 0.79 2.26 -4.78
CA LEU A 242 0.64 2.78 -3.42
C LEU A 242 -0.31 1.86 -2.66
N ALA A 243 0.13 1.35 -1.50
CA ALA A 243 -0.71 0.55 -0.60
C ALA A 243 -0.98 1.32 0.69
N TYR A 244 -2.22 1.25 1.17
CA TYR A 244 -2.73 2.05 2.27
C TYR A 244 -3.25 1.17 3.39
N SER A 245 -2.99 1.61 4.63
CA SER A 245 -3.62 1.07 5.83
C SER A 245 -4.54 2.15 6.41
N ARG A 246 -5.86 1.98 6.30
CA ARG A 246 -6.79 2.85 7.04
C ARG A 246 -6.50 2.75 8.54
N GLN A 247 -6.62 3.86 9.26
CA GLN A 247 -6.35 3.97 10.70
C GLN A 247 -4.87 3.82 11.12
N GLY A 248 -3.92 3.95 10.19
CA GLY A 248 -2.47 3.96 10.54
C GLY A 248 -1.93 2.62 11.02
N GLY A 249 -2.61 1.52 10.70
CA GLY A 249 -2.15 0.17 11.03
C GLY A 249 -1.10 -0.38 10.07
N ASN A 250 -0.73 -1.65 10.29
CA ASN A 250 0.21 -2.39 9.42
C ASN A 250 -0.51 -3.33 8.44
N VAL A 251 -1.84 -3.25 8.41
CA VAL A 251 -2.71 -4.07 7.57
C VAL A 251 -3.22 -3.22 6.43
N TYR A 252 -2.97 -3.68 5.20
CA TYR A 252 -3.47 -2.99 4.03
C TYR A 252 -4.97 -3.16 3.86
N THR A 253 -5.62 -2.06 3.47
CA THR A 253 -7.05 -2.00 3.21
C THR A 253 -7.36 -1.57 1.79
N ASP A 254 -6.45 -0.81 1.17
CA ASP A 254 -6.61 -0.28 -0.18
C ASP A 254 -5.25 -0.26 -0.90
N ALA A 255 -5.25 -0.41 -2.22
CA ALA A 255 -4.08 -0.15 -3.05
C ALA A 255 -4.47 0.50 -4.38
N LEU A 256 -3.54 1.26 -4.94
CA LEU A 256 -3.65 1.93 -6.23
C LEU A 256 -2.39 1.65 -7.04
N ALA A 257 -2.51 0.93 -8.15
CA ALA A 257 -1.47 0.80 -9.17
C ALA A 257 -1.81 1.67 -10.38
N ILE A 258 -0.78 2.25 -11.00
CA ILE A 258 -0.88 3.05 -12.22
C ILE A 258 0.07 2.46 -13.26
N ILE A 259 -0.48 2.14 -14.43
CA ILE A 259 0.22 1.57 -15.55
C ILE A 259 -0.01 2.48 -16.76
N ARG A 260 1.07 2.99 -17.35
CA ARG A 260 1.00 3.83 -18.55
C ARG A 260 0.63 2.99 -19.77
N THR A 261 -0.36 3.44 -20.55
CA THR A 261 -0.75 2.76 -21.79
C THR A 261 0.31 2.86 -22.89
N GLU A 262 1.20 3.84 -22.81
CA GLU A 262 2.26 4.12 -23.77
C GLU A 262 3.47 3.19 -23.63
N LEU A 263 3.47 2.31 -22.62
CA LEU A 263 4.51 1.29 -22.45
C LEU A 263 4.41 0.20 -23.52
N PRO A 264 5.54 -0.24 -24.10
CA PRO A 264 5.56 -1.46 -24.92
C PRO A 264 5.11 -2.68 -24.13
N ASP A 265 4.65 -3.72 -24.82
CA ASP A 265 4.01 -4.90 -24.22
C ASP A 265 4.87 -5.61 -23.16
N LEU A 266 6.19 -5.70 -23.35
CA LEU A 266 7.06 -6.37 -22.39
C LEU A 266 7.19 -5.56 -21.11
N SER A 267 7.55 -4.28 -21.20
CA SER A 267 7.65 -3.36 -20.05
C SER A 267 6.31 -3.19 -19.34
N ARG A 268 5.21 -3.13 -20.09
CA ARG A 268 3.84 -3.04 -19.52
C ARG A 268 3.50 -4.28 -18.70
N ARG A 269 3.82 -5.49 -19.19
CA ARG A 269 3.66 -6.73 -18.42
C ARG A 269 4.60 -6.80 -17.21
N ALA A 270 5.82 -6.29 -17.34
CA ALA A 270 6.76 -6.20 -16.21
C ALA A 270 6.18 -5.32 -15.09
N CYS A 271 5.65 -4.14 -15.44
CA CYS A 271 4.92 -3.29 -14.51
C CYS A 271 3.74 -4.01 -13.85
N PHE A 272 2.92 -4.76 -14.60
CA PHE A 272 1.87 -5.55 -13.94
C PHE A 272 2.42 -6.64 -13.00
N TYR A 273 3.56 -7.27 -13.30
CA TYR A 273 4.16 -8.22 -12.38
C TYR A 273 4.62 -7.55 -11.09
N GLU A 274 5.31 -6.42 -11.23
CA GLU A 274 5.94 -5.67 -10.17
C GLU A 274 4.91 -5.03 -9.26
N GLU A 275 4.07 -4.15 -9.80
CA GLU A 275 3.14 -3.34 -9.02
C GLU A 275 2.12 -4.18 -8.26
N LEU A 276 1.65 -5.28 -8.86
CA LEU A 276 0.67 -6.14 -8.22
C LEU A 276 1.31 -6.98 -7.12
N ALA A 277 2.59 -7.36 -7.23
CA ALA A 277 3.30 -8.07 -6.16
C ALA A 277 3.78 -7.13 -5.05
N GLN A 278 4.30 -5.95 -5.39
CA GLN A 278 4.64 -4.92 -4.41
C GLN A 278 3.40 -4.48 -3.63
N GLY A 279 2.26 -4.30 -4.32
CA GLY A 279 0.97 -4.02 -3.70
C GLY A 279 0.44 -5.11 -2.76
N MET A 280 1.00 -6.33 -2.78
CA MET A 280 0.71 -7.37 -1.79
C MET A 280 1.48 -7.18 -0.47
N GLY A 281 2.54 -6.37 -0.46
CA GLY A 281 3.41 -6.10 0.72
C GLY A 281 4.92 -6.25 0.48
N LEU A 282 5.37 -6.45 -0.76
CA LEU A 282 6.79 -6.45 -1.13
C LEU A 282 7.22 -5.05 -1.58
N SER A 283 7.05 -4.04 -0.73
CA SER A 283 6.97 -2.62 -1.14
C SER A 283 8.29 -1.89 -1.39
N ASN A 284 9.43 -2.57 -1.42
CA ASN A 284 10.74 -1.94 -1.59
C ASN A 284 11.62 -2.70 -2.58
N ASP A 285 12.45 -1.97 -3.33
CA ASP A 285 13.41 -2.55 -4.24
C ASP A 285 14.83 -2.63 -3.63
N SER A 286 15.63 -3.55 -4.14
CA SER A 286 17.01 -3.73 -3.69
C SER A 286 17.93 -4.26 -4.79
N PRO A 287 19.02 -3.56 -5.12
CA PRO A 287 20.01 -4.07 -6.08
C PRO A 287 20.71 -5.36 -5.62
N ARG A 288 20.53 -5.75 -4.35
CA ARG A 288 21.05 -7.02 -3.80
C ARG A 288 20.08 -8.18 -3.93
N ALA A 289 18.81 -7.93 -4.25
CA ALA A 289 17.83 -8.97 -4.48
C ALA A 289 17.95 -9.46 -5.93
N ARG A 290 19.05 -10.11 -6.30
CA ARG A 290 19.22 -10.69 -7.63
C ARG A 290 19.08 -12.22 -7.50
N PRO A 291 18.20 -12.91 -8.25
CA PRO A 291 17.45 -12.48 -9.44
C PRO A 291 15.99 -12.07 -9.15
N SER A 292 15.74 -10.99 -8.43
CA SER A 292 14.37 -10.50 -8.17
C SER A 292 13.89 -9.59 -9.30
N LEU A 293 12.59 -9.54 -9.51
CA LEU A 293 11.95 -8.42 -10.22
C LEU A 293 12.22 -7.09 -9.51
N PHE A 294 12.29 -7.10 -8.17
CA PHE A 294 12.51 -5.95 -7.29
C PHE A 294 13.99 -5.55 -7.17
N ASN A 295 14.78 -5.75 -8.23
CA ASN A 295 16.24 -5.59 -8.19
C ASN A 295 16.74 -4.20 -8.61
N ASP A 296 15.85 -3.20 -8.72
CA ASP A 296 16.13 -1.77 -9.00
C ASP A 296 16.88 -1.49 -10.32
N THR A 297 17.11 -2.53 -11.14
CA THR A 297 17.85 -2.42 -12.41
C THR A 297 17.03 -2.86 -13.61
N ALA A 298 15.80 -3.32 -13.39
CA ALA A 298 14.93 -3.92 -14.41
C ALA A 298 15.61 -5.09 -15.15
N GLU A 299 16.49 -5.85 -14.48
CA GLU A 299 17.17 -7.00 -15.09
C GLU A 299 16.16 -8.06 -15.51
N PHE A 300 15.08 -8.25 -14.74
CA PHE A 300 14.00 -9.21 -14.99
C PHE A 300 12.69 -8.49 -15.31
N ALA A 301 11.91 -9.06 -16.23
CA ALA A 301 10.59 -8.55 -16.65
C ALA A 301 9.43 -9.46 -16.21
N VAL A 302 9.72 -10.45 -15.36
CA VAL A 302 8.77 -11.47 -14.89
C VAL A 302 8.99 -11.76 -13.42
N LEU A 303 7.93 -12.20 -12.73
CA LEU A 303 8.02 -12.70 -11.36
C LEU A 303 8.89 -13.98 -11.32
N THR A 304 10.07 -13.89 -10.71
CA THR A 304 11.06 -14.98 -10.62
C THR A 304 10.76 -15.94 -9.47
N VAL A 305 11.48 -17.07 -9.42
CA VAL A 305 11.35 -18.03 -8.32
C VAL A 305 11.74 -17.41 -6.97
N LEU A 306 12.69 -16.47 -6.96
CA LEU A 306 13.02 -15.72 -5.75
C LEU A 306 11.79 -14.96 -5.25
N ASP A 307 11.18 -14.16 -6.12
CA ASP A 307 10.00 -13.34 -5.80
C ASP A 307 8.81 -14.19 -5.32
N GLU A 308 8.62 -15.37 -5.94
CA GLU A 308 7.61 -16.33 -5.51
C GLU A 308 7.83 -16.82 -4.08
N GLN A 309 9.08 -17.07 -3.67
CA GLN A 309 9.37 -17.43 -2.28
C GLN A 309 9.14 -16.24 -1.35
N LEU A 310 9.44 -15.01 -1.79
CA LEU A 310 9.16 -13.81 -0.98
C LEU A 310 7.66 -13.66 -0.71
N LEU A 311 6.82 -13.87 -1.72
CA LEU A 311 5.36 -13.84 -1.57
C LEU A 311 4.85 -14.96 -0.63
N ARG A 312 5.41 -16.17 -0.73
CA ARG A 312 5.09 -17.29 0.18
C ARG A 312 5.42 -16.96 1.62
N ILE A 313 6.63 -16.44 1.87
CA ILE A 313 7.05 -16.00 3.20
C ILE A 313 6.14 -14.89 3.70
N LEU A 314 5.84 -13.89 2.87
CA LEU A 314 5.03 -12.73 3.25
C LEU A 314 3.67 -13.14 3.83
N TYR A 315 3.06 -14.21 3.30
CA TYR A 315 1.75 -14.71 3.73
C TYR A 315 1.81 -15.97 4.62
N ASP A 316 3.00 -16.41 5.05
CA ASP A 316 3.12 -17.49 6.02
C ASP A 316 2.39 -17.12 7.33
N PRO A 317 1.60 -18.03 7.92
CA PRO A 317 0.80 -17.76 9.11
C PRO A 317 1.65 -17.47 10.36
N ARG A 318 2.93 -17.85 10.37
CA ARG A 318 3.85 -17.52 11.47
C ARG A 318 4.20 -16.03 11.51
N LEU A 319 4.12 -15.33 10.38
CA LEU A 319 4.34 -13.89 10.28
C LEU A 319 3.05 -13.11 10.53
N ARG A 320 3.18 -11.95 11.18
CA ARG A 320 2.06 -11.05 11.48
C ARG A 320 2.38 -9.61 11.06
N PRO A 321 1.38 -8.84 10.58
CA PRO A 321 1.53 -7.41 10.38
C PRO A 321 2.09 -6.70 11.63
N GLY A 322 3.05 -5.81 11.43
CA GLY A 322 3.70 -5.04 12.50
C GLY A 322 4.97 -5.64 13.09
N MET A 323 5.33 -6.88 12.73
CA MET A 323 6.61 -7.47 13.13
C MET A 323 7.77 -6.63 12.57
N ARG A 324 8.75 -6.30 13.41
CA ARG A 324 10.03 -5.69 13.00
C ARG A 324 11.02 -6.76 12.58
N GLU A 325 12.09 -6.37 11.88
CA GLU A 325 13.16 -7.29 11.46
C GLU A 325 13.66 -8.21 12.59
N ALA A 326 13.90 -7.67 13.79
CA ALA A 326 14.40 -8.47 14.92
C ALA A 326 13.45 -9.60 15.35
N GLU A 327 12.13 -9.41 15.21
CA GLU A 327 11.11 -10.43 15.51
C GLU A 327 10.90 -11.38 14.33
N ALA A 328 10.81 -10.82 13.11
CA ALA A 328 10.47 -11.58 11.91
C ALA A 328 11.64 -12.43 11.39
N ARG A 329 12.88 -11.93 11.43
CA ARG A 329 14.04 -12.56 10.74
C ARG A 329 14.30 -14.01 11.18
N PRO A 330 14.25 -14.37 12.48
CA PRO A 330 14.41 -15.77 12.88
C PRO A 330 13.33 -16.69 12.27
N ILE A 331 12.08 -16.22 12.20
CA ILE A 331 10.94 -16.95 11.62
C ILE A 331 11.13 -17.06 10.10
N ILE A 332 11.49 -15.97 9.44
CA ILE A 332 11.78 -15.92 8.00
C ILE A 332 12.87 -16.93 7.62
N ARG A 333 13.92 -17.04 8.42
CA ARG A 333 15.00 -18.01 8.19
C ARG A 333 14.51 -19.46 8.23
N GLU A 334 13.63 -19.78 9.18
CA GLU A 334 13.02 -21.09 9.28
C GLU A 334 12.16 -21.38 8.05
N ILE A 335 11.25 -20.46 7.70
CA ILE A 335 10.40 -20.57 6.50
C ILE A 335 11.26 -20.73 5.23
N ALA A 336 12.30 -19.89 5.05
CA ALA A 336 13.17 -19.95 3.88
C ALA A 336 13.94 -21.28 3.80
N SER A 337 14.35 -21.83 4.93
CA SER A 337 15.00 -23.15 4.98
C SER A 337 14.04 -24.27 4.61
N GLU A 338 12.78 -24.21 5.05
CA GLU A 338 11.73 -25.17 4.65
C GLU A 338 11.41 -25.08 3.16
N LEU A 339 11.24 -23.88 2.63
CA LEU A 339 10.92 -23.66 1.21
C LEU A 339 12.05 -24.10 0.27
N MET A 340 13.31 -23.90 0.69
CA MET A 340 14.48 -24.21 -0.14
C MET A 340 15.08 -25.60 0.12
N GLY A 341 14.81 -26.20 1.29
CA GLY A 341 15.25 -27.54 1.68
C GLY A 341 14.16 -28.61 1.59
N GLY A 342 12.90 -28.23 1.40
CA GLY A 342 11.71 -29.09 1.39
C GLY A 342 11.51 -29.95 0.14
N ALA A 343 12.58 -30.36 -0.54
CA ALA A 343 12.60 -31.66 -1.21
C ALA A 343 13.19 -32.65 -0.20
N SER A 344 12.34 -33.18 0.68
CA SER A 344 12.65 -34.36 1.50
C SER A 344 11.70 -35.47 1.16
#